data_AF-J3ABB8-F1
#
_entry.id   AF-J3ABB8-F1
#
_cell.length_a   1.000
_cell.length_b   1.000
_cell.length_c   1.000
_cell.angle_alpha   90.00
_cell.angle_beta   90.00
_cell.angle_gamma   90.00
#
_symmetry.space_group_name_H-M   'P 1'
#
loop_
_entity.id
_entity.type
_entity.pdbx_description
1 polymer ?
#
loop_
_entity_poly.entity_id
_entity_poly.type
_entity_poly.pdbx_seq_one_letter_code
_entity_poly.pdbx_strand_id
1 'polypeptide(L)'
;MKTTLERAARALCELDGQATDAKVGPKSMWQDYLPEVRAVFEAIRHPSLDLVATGGQIEDLGGTPIGALRAEAVWVSMIERALTKPS
;
A
#
# COMPACT_ATOMS: atom_id res chain seq x y z
N MET A 1 -13.81 -1.75 -7.85
CA MET A 1 -12.38 -2.08 -7.70
C MET A 1 -12.06 -2.17 -6.21
N LYS A 2 -11.34 -3.20 -5.74
CA LYS A 2 -10.99 -3.34 -4.31
C LYS A 2 -9.96 -2.26 -3.91
N THR A 3 -10.05 -1.76 -2.68
CA THR A 3 -9.06 -0.78 -2.17
C THR A 3 -7.70 -1.46 -1.98
N THR A 4 -6.62 -0.67 -1.90
CA THR A 4 -5.28 -1.20 -1.61
C THR A 4 -5.26 -1.91 -0.25
N LEU A 5 -5.90 -1.34 0.77
CA LEU A 5 -6.03 -1.97 2.10
C LEU A 5 -6.80 -3.29 2.03
N GLU A 6 -7.92 -3.36 1.30
CA GLU A 6 -8.67 -4.60 1.15
C GLU A 6 -7.82 -5.68 0.44
N ARG A 7 -7.09 -5.32 -0.61
CA ARG A 7 -6.22 -6.27 -1.31
C ARG A 7 -5.14 -6.84 -0.39
N ALA A 8 -4.48 -5.97 0.39
CA ALA A 8 -3.44 -6.39 1.33
C ALA A 8 -4.01 -7.23 2.48
N ALA A 9 -5.17 -6.85 3.03
CA ALA A 9 -5.80 -7.58 4.13
C ALA A 9 -6.29 -8.97 3.70
N ARG A 10 -6.80 -9.10 2.47
CA ARG A 10 -7.11 -10.40 1.87
C ARG A 10 -5.86 -11.26 1.69
N ALA A 11 -4.76 -10.69 1.19
CA ALA A 11 -3.50 -11.42 1.03
C ALA A 11 -2.96 -11.92 2.38
N LEU A 12 -3.04 -11.10 3.44
CA LEU A 12 -2.63 -11.52 4.79
C LEU A 12 -3.56 -12.60 5.36
N CYS A 13 -4.86 -12.47 5.15
CA CYS A 13 -5.85 -13.48 5.51
C CYS A 13 -5.61 -14.83 4.77
N GLU A 14 -5.24 -14.79 3.49
CA GLU A 14 -4.87 -15.99 2.71
C GLU A 14 -3.58 -16.63 3.22
N LEU A 15 -2.58 -15.82 3.59
CA LEU A 15 -1.32 -16.29 4.17
C LEU A 15 -1.55 -17.10 5.45
N ASP A 16 -2.52 -16.68 6.27
CA ASP A 16 -2.94 -17.37 7.50
C ASP A 16 -3.84 -18.59 7.27
N GLY A 17 -4.09 -18.97 6.01
CA GLY A 17 -4.92 -20.12 5.64
C GLY A 17 -6.42 -19.92 5.89
N GLN A 18 -6.85 -18.67 6.08
CA GLN A 18 -8.25 -18.33 6.32
C GLN A 18 -8.98 -18.06 5.01
N ALA A 19 -10.25 -18.47 4.94
CA ALA A 19 -11.10 -18.16 3.79
C ALA A 19 -11.50 -16.68 3.83
N THR A 20 -10.96 -15.86 2.91
CA THR A 20 -11.09 -14.39 2.97
C THR A 20 -12.52 -13.89 3.04
N ASP A 21 -13.41 -14.53 2.29
CA ASP A 21 -14.84 -14.15 2.20
C ASP A 21 -15.73 -14.93 3.18
N ALA A 22 -15.14 -15.79 4.02
CA ALA A 22 -15.88 -16.39 5.13
C ALA A 22 -16.45 -15.27 6.01
N LYS A 23 -17.74 -15.37 6.33
CA LYS A 23 -18.42 -14.39 7.16
C LYS A 23 -18.27 -14.79 8.62
N VAL A 24 -17.70 -13.90 9.42
CA VAL A 24 -17.69 -13.97 10.88
C VAL A 24 -18.58 -12.83 11.38
N GLY A 25 -19.86 -13.14 11.59
CA GLY A 25 -20.87 -12.13 11.88
C GLY A 25 -21.10 -11.14 10.71
N PRO A 26 -21.18 -9.82 10.95
CA PRO A 26 -21.41 -8.83 9.88
C PRO A 26 -20.17 -8.55 9.03
N LYS A 27 -19.01 -9.10 9.39
CA LYS A 27 -17.72 -8.84 8.73
C LYS A 27 -17.23 -10.07 7.96
N SER A 28 -16.51 -9.83 6.87
CA SER A 28 -15.70 -10.87 6.23
C SER A 28 -14.39 -11.04 6.98
N MET A 29 -13.84 -12.26 6.98
CA MET A 29 -12.61 -12.62 7.70
C MET A 29 -11.44 -11.67 7.42
N TRP A 30 -11.27 -11.25 6.15
CA TRP A 30 -10.19 -10.31 5.78
C TRP A 30 -10.25 -8.97 6.53
N GLN A 31 -11.42 -8.54 7.02
CA GLN A 31 -11.57 -7.24 7.67
C GLN A 31 -10.86 -7.18 9.03
N ASP A 32 -10.63 -8.33 9.66
CA ASP A 32 -9.92 -8.40 10.94
C ASP A 32 -8.41 -8.15 10.77
N TYR A 33 -7.89 -8.27 9.56
CA TYR A 33 -6.50 -7.99 9.19
C TYR A 33 -6.23 -6.52 8.80
N LEU A 34 -7.26 -5.67 8.80
CA LEU A 34 -7.11 -4.26 8.47
C LEU A 34 -6.17 -3.49 9.42
N PRO A 35 -6.15 -3.72 10.75
CA PRO A 35 -5.21 -3.06 11.65
C PRO A 35 -3.74 -3.36 11.32
N GLU A 36 -3.39 -4.63 11.08
CA GLU A 36 -2.04 -5.08 10.73
C GLU A 36 -1.58 -4.46 9.42
N VAL A 37 -2.46 -4.45 8.41
CA VAL A 37 -2.17 -3.82 7.12
C VAL A 37 -1.98 -2.32 7.28
N ARG A 38 -2.79 -1.63 8.09
CA ARG A 38 -2.60 -0.20 8.36
C ARG A 38 -1.24 0.07 8.99
N ALA A 39 -0.83 -0.73 9.98
CA ALA A 39 0.47 -0.60 10.61
C ALA A 39 1.62 -0.74 9.61
N VAL A 40 1.52 -1.69 8.66
CA VAL A 40 2.52 -1.83 7.57
C VAL A 40 2.55 -0.60 6.68
N PHE A 41 1.38 -0.10 6.24
CA PHE A 41 1.31 1.10 5.39
C PHE A 41 1.86 2.35 6.10
N GLU A 42 1.60 2.49 7.40
CA GLU A 42 2.17 3.57 8.22
C GLU A 42 3.69 3.43 8.36
N ALA A 43 4.21 2.22 8.57
CA ALA A 43 5.64 1.96 8.69
C ALA A 43 6.40 2.26 7.39
N ILE A 44 5.81 1.96 6.22
CA ILE A 44 6.42 2.23 4.91
C ILE A 44 6.06 3.60 4.34
N ARG A 45 5.33 4.44 5.07
CA ARG A 45 4.86 5.75 4.58
C ARG A 45 6.01 6.65 4.13
N HIS A 46 7.13 6.59 4.84
CA HIS A 46 8.34 7.30 4.48
C HIS A 46 9.31 6.30 3.82
N PRO A 47 9.66 6.50 2.53
CA PRO A 47 10.55 5.60 1.83
C PRO A 47 11.98 5.75 2.34
N SER A 48 12.77 4.68 2.29
CA SER A 48 14.20 4.73 2.59
C SER A 48 14.97 5.45 1.47
N LEU A 49 16.17 5.96 1.79
CA LEU A 49 16.99 6.69 0.81
C LEU A 49 17.35 5.84 -0.42
N ASP A 50 17.59 4.54 -0.25
CA ASP A 50 17.85 3.61 -1.36
C ASP A 50 16.62 3.45 -2.26
N LEU A 51 15.41 3.42 -1.68
CA LEU A 51 14.16 3.32 -2.44
C LEU A 51 13.90 4.61 -3.22
N VAL A 52 14.13 5.76 -2.59
CA VAL A 52 14.04 7.09 -3.23
C VAL A 52 15.04 7.23 -4.36
N ALA A 53 16.30 6.83 -4.14
CA ALA A 53 17.35 6.85 -5.16
C ALA A 53 16.98 5.97 -6.36
N THR A 54 16.47 4.76 -6.10
CA THR A 54 16.00 3.82 -7.13
C THR A 54 14.86 4.42 -7.95
N GLY A 55 13.85 5.00 -7.29
CA GLY A 55 12.72 5.65 -7.97
C GLY A 55 13.15 6.87 -8.80
N GLY A 56 14.20 7.58 -8.35
CA GLY A 56 14.77 8.74 -9.04
C GLY A 56 15.57 8.45 -10.31
N GLN A 57 15.92 7.17 -10.56
CA GLN A 57 16.62 6.76 -11.78
C GLN A 57 15.67 6.51 -12.96
N ILE A 58 14.34 6.53 -12.72
CA ILE A 58 13.37 6.31 -13.80
C ILE A 58 13.30 7.58 -14.63
N GLU A 59 13.68 7.45 -15.91
CA GLU A 59 13.53 8.50 -16.90
C GLU A 59 12.08 8.56 -17.40
N ASP A 60 11.58 9.77 -17.66
CA ASP A 60 10.32 9.93 -18.40
C ASP A 60 10.49 9.50 -19.87
N LEU A 61 9.39 9.54 -20.65
CA LEU A 61 9.42 9.20 -22.09
C LEU A 61 10.41 10.04 -22.90
N GLY A 62 10.91 11.16 -22.35
CA GLY A 62 11.91 12.04 -22.95
C GLY A 62 13.34 11.83 -22.45
N GLY A 63 13.60 10.80 -21.63
CA GLY A 63 14.94 10.54 -21.09
C GLY A 63 15.31 11.45 -19.91
N THR A 64 14.37 12.21 -19.34
CA THR A 64 14.65 13.07 -18.19
C THR A 64 14.47 12.28 -16.91
N PRO A 65 15.49 12.15 -16.04
CA PRO A 65 15.32 11.52 -14.74
C PRO A 65 14.21 12.21 -13.95
N ILE A 66 13.20 11.44 -13.53
CA ILE A 66 12.16 11.91 -12.60
C ILE A 66 12.83 11.97 -11.23
N GLY A 67 13.58 13.06 -10.98
CA GLY A 67 14.53 13.15 -9.88
C GLY A 67 14.00 12.70 -8.52
N ALA A 68 14.92 12.24 -7.66
CA ALA A 68 14.64 11.55 -6.39
C ALA A 68 13.60 12.25 -5.49
N LEU A 69 13.62 13.59 -5.41
CA LEU A 69 12.63 14.38 -4.64
C LEU A 69 11.18 14.19 -5.13
N ARG A 70 10.96 13.97 -6.43
CA ARG A 70 9.63 13.64 -6.97
C ARG A 70 9.20 12.23 -6.60
N ALA A 71 10.13 11.27 -6.56
CA ALA A 71 9.83 9.88 -6.20
C ALA A 71 9.35 9.77 -4.74
N GLU A 72 9.99 10.46 -3.81
CA GLU A 72 9.56 10.51 -2.40
C GLU A 72 8.15 11.11 -2.24
N ALA A 73 7.92 12.28 -2.83
CA ALA A 73 6.62 12.96 -2.72
C ALA A 73 5.47 12.14 -3.34
N VAL A 74 5.71 11.49 -4.49
CA VAL A 74 4.73 10.62 -5.14
C VAL A 74 4.43 9.39 -4.27
N TRP A 75 5.46 8.75 -3.71
CA TRP A 75 5.30 7.60 -2.82
C TRP A 75 4.43 7.95 -1.61
N VAL A 76 4.77 9.02 -0.90
CA VAL A 76 4.01 9.46 0.28
C VAL A 76 2.55 9.71 -0.08
N SER A 77 2.28 10.41 -1.19
CA SER A 77 0.92 10.69 -1.64
C SER A 77 0.11 9.42 -1.97
N MET A 78 0.75 8.42 -2.59
CA MET A 78 0.12 7.13 -2.87
C MET A 78 -0.23 6.35 -1.59
N ILE A 79 0.68 6.31 -0.62
CA ILE A 79 0.46 5.63 0.66
C ILE A 79 -0.63 6.34 1.48
N GLU A 80 -0.62 7.67 1.53
CA GLU A 80 -1.69 8.45 2.15
C GLU A 80 -3.04 8.15 1.50
N ARG A 81 -3.09 8.12 0.16
CA ARG A 81 -4.32 7.77 -0.56
C ARG A 81 -4.80 6.37 -0.21
N ALA A 82 -3.89 5.40 -0.07
CA ALA A 82 -4.24 4.04 0.35
C ALA A 82 -4.79 3.99 1.79
N LEU A 83 -4.25 4.79 2.70
CA LEU A 83 -4.69 4.85 4.11
C LEU A 83 -6.05 5.54 4.26
N THR A 84 -6.36 6.53 3.41
CA THR A 84 -7.68 7.18 3.38
C THR A 84 -8.75 6.22 2.85
N LYS A 85 -9.85 6.08 3.60
CA LYS A 85 -11.02 5.33 3.14
C LYS A 85 -11.51 5.95 1.82
N PRO A 86 -11.88 5.17 0.78
CA PRO A 86 -12.62 5.76 -0.32
C PRO A 86 -13.93 6.33 0.23
N SER A 87 -14.14 7.63 -0.02
CA SER A 87 -15.44 8.29 0.06
C SER A 87 -16.46 7.60 -0.83
#